data_AF-A0AA96JUD1-F1
#
_entry.id   AF-A0AA96JUD1-F1
#
_cell.length_a   1.000
_cell.length_b   1.000
_cell.length_c   1.000
_cell.angle_alpha   90.00
_cell.angle_beta   90.00
_cell.angle_gamma   90.00
#
_symmetry.space_group_name_H-M   'P 1'
#
loop_
_entity.id
_entity.type
_entity.pdbx_description
1 polymer ?
#
loop_
_entity_poly.entity_id
_entity_poly.type
_entity_poly.pdbx_seq_one_letter_code
_entity_poly.pdbx_strand_id
1 'polypeptide(L)'
;MRKSQACLSHHWRNPKGLLLLAGLLVLLSMVTGCAFVRGEVGEPFPEDRIETIEKGKTNRQEVAQQFGAPDEIVQANGYEIFHYRRFDSKLGWLLFLSRLNIGSDHLWVFFNSQGLVDDVVFGNRTRNVEFQIWPFGE
;
A
#
# COMPACT_ATOMS: atom_id res chain seq x y z
N MET A 1 -53.70 38.90 15.36
CA MET A 1 -53.17 39.24 14.01
C MET A 1 -51.83 39.97 14.15
N ARG A 2 -50.92 39.74 13.19
CA ARG A 2 -49.58 40.35 12.95
C ARG A 2 -48.43 39.80 13.79
N LYS A 3 -47.64 38.82 13.31
CA LYS A 3 -46.52 38.89 12.33
C LYS A 3 -45.40 39.85 12.74
N SER A 4 -44.24 39.30 13.10
CA SER A 4 -42.94 39.83 12.67
C SER A 4 -41.85 38.75 12.79
N GLN A 5 -41.87 37.78 11.88
CA GLN A 5 -40.64 37.15 11.40
C GLN A 5 -40.14 38.04 10.27
N ALA A 6 -39.00 38.73 10.44
CA ALA A 6 -38.15 39.22 9.36
C ALA A 6 -37.01 40.08 9.93
N CYS A 7 -35.87 39.46 10.25
CA CYS A 7 -34.58 40.14 10.16
C CYS A 7 -33.45 39.11 10.03
N LEU A 8 -33.55 38.25 9.01
CA LEU A 8 -32.53 37.27 8.64
C LEU A 8 -32.47 37.27 7.12
N SER A 9 -31.87 38.30 6.52
CA SER A 9 -31.41 38.30 5.12
C SER A 9 -31.06 39.71 4.64
N HIS A 10 -29.91 40.28 5.03
CA HIS A 10 -29.39 41.40 4.24
C HIS A 10 -27.89 41.75 4.39
N HIS A 11 -26.98 40.76 4.43
CA HIS A 11 -25.53 41.05 4.34
C HIS A 11 -24.80 40.35 3.17
N TRP A 12 -25.52 39.90 2.14
CA TRP A 12 -24.93 39.33 0.92
C TRP A 12 -25.18 40.22 -0.30
N ARG A 13 -24.67 41.46 -0.28
CA ARG A 13 -24.82 42.39 -1.42
C ARG A 13 -23.57 43.18 -1.80
N ASN A 14 -22.38 42.68 -1.45
CA ASN A 14 -21.12 43.21 -1.95
C ASN A 14 -20.54 42.24 -2.99
N PRO A 15 -20.81 42.45 -4.30
CA PRO A 15 -20.31 41.56 -5.35
C PRO A 15 -18.77 41.50 -5.36
N LYS A 16 -18.11 42.58 -4.93
CA LYS A 16 -16.66 42.66 -4.76
C LYS A 16 -16.14 41.75 -3.64
N GLY A 17 -16.87 41.68 -2.52
CA GLY A 17 -16.53 40.78 -1.40
C GLY A 17 -16.75 39.32 -1.78
N LEU A 18 -17.81 39.03 -2.53
CA LEU A 18 -18.06 37.70 -3.08
C LEU A 18 -16.97 37.27 -4.06
N LEU A 19 -16.55 38.16 -4.97
CA LEU A 19 -15.46 37.91 -5.93
C LEU A 19 -14.11 37.69 -5.23
N LEU A 20 -13.80 38.46 -4.20
CA LEU A 20 -12.58 38.27 -3.41
C LEU A 20 -12.59 36.95 -2.63
N LEU A 21 -13.73 36.58 -2.04
CA LEU A 21 -13.87 35.32 -1.31
C LEU A 21 -13.78 34.11 -2.26
N ALA A 22 -14.41 34.20 -3.44
CA ALA A 22 -14.32 33.20 -4.48
C ALA A 22 -12.89 33.07 -5.03
N GLY A 23 -12.21 34.19 -5.27
CA GLY A 23 -10.81 34.21 -5.69
C GLY A 23 -9.88 33.58 -4.65
N LEU A 24 -10.08 33.86 -3.37
CA LEU A 24 -9.33 33.26 -2.27
C LEU A 24 -9.56 31.74 -2.16
N LEU A 25 -10.80 31.28 -2.32
CA LEU A 25 -11.15 29.85 -2.34
C LEU A 25 -10.50 29.11 -3.52
N VAL A 26 -10.50 29.72 -4.71
CA VAL A 26 -9.81 29.16 -5.89
C VAL A 26 -8.31 29.09 -5.63
N LEU A 27 -7.70 30.15 -5.08
CA LEU A 27 -6.28 30.16 -4.74
C LEU A 27 -5.92 29.08 -3.71
N LEU A 28 -6.73 28.90 -2.65
CA LEU A 28 -6.53 27.83 -1.66
C LEU A 28 -6.66 26.43 -2.28
N SER A 29 -7.57 26.23 -3.24
CA SER A 29 -7.74 24.95 -3.92
C SER A 29 -6.57 24.59 -4.85
N MET A 30 -5.79 25.57 -5.32
CA MET A 30 -4.56 25.32 -6.08
C MET A 30 -3.39 24.93 -5.18
N VAL A 31 -3.49 25.16 -3.86
CA VAL A 31 -2.47 24.78 -2.86
C VAL A 31 -2.69 23.37 -2.31
N THR A 32 -3.81 22.69 -2.61
CA THR A 32 -3.91 21.22 -2.44
C THR A 32 -3.11 20.53 -3.53
N GLY A 33 -1.79 20.75 -3.47
CA GLY A 33 -0.77 20.20 -4.32
C GLY A 33 -0.55 18.72 -4.02
N CYS A 34 0.26 18.14 -4.90
CA CYS A 34 0.53 16.73 -5.02
C CYS A 34 0.66 16.01 -3.67
N ALA A 35 -0.22 15.04 -3.42
CA ALA A 35 -0.13 14.18 -2.24
C ALA A 35 0.39 12.82 -2.68
N PHE A 36 1.53 12.42 -2.09
CA PHE A 36 2.13 11.11 -2.30
C PHE A 36 2.02 10.33 -1.00
N VAL A 37 1.26 9.24 -1.03
CA VAL A 37 1.09 8.36 0.12
C VAL A 37 1.67 7.00 -0.24
N ARG A 38 2.58 6.51 0.59
CA ARG A 38 3.15 5.17 0.48
C ARG A 38 2.71 4.37 1.69
N GLY A 39 2.10 3.23 1.45
CA GLY A 39 1.71 2.27 2.47
C GLY A 39 2.45 0.96 2.24
N GLU A 40 3.24 0.54 3.21
CA GLU A 40 3.91 -0.77 3.19
C GLU A 40 3.32 -1.65 4.29
N VAL A 41 3.07 -2.91 3.96
CA VAL A 41 2.62 -3.93 4.91
C VAL A 41 3.59 -5.11 4.82
N GLY A 42 4.30 -5.34 5.93
CA GLY A 42 5.29 -6.41 6.06
C GLY A 42 6.73 -5.98 5.76
N GLU A 43 7.67 -6.78 6.24
CA GLU A 43 9.11 -6.56 6.07
C GLU A 43 9.58 -7.02 4.68
N PRO A 44 10.62 -6.37 4.11
CA PRO A 44 11.26 -6.87 2.91
C PRO A 44 11.79 -8.29 3.10
N PHE A 45 11.72 -9.08 2.03
CA PHE A 45 12.50 -10.30 1.88
C PHE A 45 13.79 -9.94 1.12
N PRO A 46 14.87 -9.57 1.82
CA PRO A 46 16.12 -9.30 1.14
C PRO A 46 16.74 -10.63 0.70
N GLU A 47 17.35 -10.64 -0.48
CA GLU A 47 17.83 -11.85 -1.14
C GLU A 47 18.85 -12.61 -0.28
N ASP A 48 19.68 -11.87 0.46
CA ASP A 48 20.65 -12.40 1.43
C ASP A 48 19.99 -13.29 2.50
N ARG A 49 18.82 -12.90 3.04
CA ARG A 49 18.08 -13.73 4.00
C ARG A 49 17.45 -14.94 3.34
N ILE A 50 17.05 -14.85 2.08
CA ILE A 50 16.49 -16.01 1.36
C ILE A 50 17.60 -17.03 1.07
N GLU A 51 18.78 -16.56 0.66
CA GLU A 51 19.95 -17.41 0.38
C GLU A 51 20.48 -18.16 1.60
N THR A 52 20.25 -17.64 2.82
CA THR A 52 20.60 -18.36 4.06
C THR A 52 19.71 -19.58 4.36
N ILE A 53 18.58 -19.75 3.65
CA ILE A 53 17.75 -20.94 3.81
C ILE A 53 18.42 -22.10 3.07
N GLU A 54 19.07 -22.99 3.83
CA GLU A 54 19.73 -24.17 3.30
C GLU A 54 18.76 -25.34 3.19
N LYS A 55 18.51 -25.78 1.96
CA LYS A 55 17.68 -26.97 1.67
C LYS A 55 18.21 -28.20 2.41
N GLY A 56 17.31 -28.92 3.07
CA GLY A 56 17.61 -30.14 3.83
C GLY A 56 18.26 -29.93 5.20
N LYS A 57 18.57 -28.68 5.59
CA LYS A 57 19.15 -28.36 6.91
C LYS A 57 18.28 -27.42 7.72
N THR A 58 17.78 -26.37 7.08
CA THR A 58 16.96 -25.38 7.77
C THR A 58 15.63 -26.00 8.18
N ASN A 59 15.24 -25.79 9.43
CA ASN A 59 13.97 -26.26 9.97
C ASN A 59 12.90 -25.16 10.02
N ARG A 60 11.65 -25.57 10.23
CA ARG A 60 10.48 -24.68 10.37
C ARG A 60 10.70 -23.56 11.39
N GLN A 61 11.31 -23.89 12.52
CA GLN A 61 11.54 -22.97 13.62
C GLN A 61 12.60 -21.92 13.27
N GLU A 62 13.65 -22.30 12.55
CA GLU A 62 14.69 -21.39 12.06
C GLU A 62 14.11 -20.42 11.03
N VAL A 63 13.30 -20.91 10.08
CA VAL A 63 12.59 -20.04 9.12
C VAL A 63 11.68 -19.07 9.86
N ALA A 64 10.90 -19.55 10.84
CA ALA A 64 10.01 -18.71 11.64
C ALA A 64 10.76 -17.70 12.54
N GLN A 65 11.97 -18.03 13.00
CA GLN A 65 12.82 -17.08 13.74
C GLN A 65 13.38 -15.98 12.84
N GLN A 66 13.67 -16.31 11.59
CA GLN A 66 14.27 -15.37 10.64
C GLN A 66 13.25 -14.43 9.97
N PHE A 67 12.09 -14.97 9.58
CA PHE A 67 11.05 -14.25 8.84
C PHE A 67 9.82 -13.90 9.70
N GLY A 68 9.72 -14.45 10.91
CA GLY A 68 8.54 -14.31 11.76
C GLY A 68 7.47 -15.35 11.46
N ALA A 69 6.28 -15.11 12.00
CA ALA A 69 5.12 -15.98 11.76
C ALA A 69 4.68 -15.88 10.29
N PRO A 70 4.42 -17.02 9.62
CA PRO A 70 3.89 -17.01 8.26
C PRO A 70 2.47 -16.46 8.22
N ASP A 71 2.09 -15.86 7.10
CA ASP A 71 0.72 -15.36 6.86
C ASP A 71 -0.26 -16.52 6.67
N GLU A 72 0.19 -17.59 6.04
CA GLU A 72 -0.59 -18.77 5.77
C GLU A 72 0.28 -20.03 5.85
N ILE A 73 -0.29 -21.10 6.41
CA ILE A 73 0.33 -22.43 6.47
C ILE A 73 -0.58 -23.37 5.69
N VAL A 74 -0.09 -23.87 4.57
CA VAL A 74 -0.83 -24.79 3.70
C VAL A 74 -0.20 -26.17 3.81
N GLN A 75 -1.02 -27.19 4.00
CA GLN A 75 -0.59 -28.58 4.07
C GLN A 75 -1.11 -29.31 2.83
N ALA A 76 -0.21 -29.70 1.92
CA ALA A 76 -0.57 -30.32 0.65
C ALA A 76 0.38 -31.47 0.31
N ASN A 77 -0.17 -32.64 -0.04
CA ASN A 77 0.60 -33.81 -0.51
C ASN A 77 1.76 -34.24 0.45
N GLY A 78 1.58 -34.07 1.76
CA GLY A 78 2.61 -34.42 2.76
C GLY A 78 3.71 -33.36 2.94
N TYR A 79 3.57 -32.21 2.25
CA TYR A 79 4.38 -31.02 2.43
C TYR A 79 3.65 -29.96 3.24
N GLU A 80 4.37 -29.38 4.19
CA GLU A 80 3.96 -28.16 4.89
C GLU A 80 4.53 -26.97 4.13
N ILE A 81 3.72 -25.97 3.83
CA ILE A 81 4.12 -24.82 3.01
C ILE A 81 3.88 -23.57 3.84
N PHE A 82 4.95 -22.85 4.17
CA PHE A 82 4.83 -21.53 4.76
C PHE A 82 4.77 -20.50 3.65
N HIS A 83 3.72 -19.68 3.69
CA HIS A 83 3.53 -18.59 2.76
C HIS A 83 3.68 -17.26 3.49
N TYR A 84 4.64 -16.47 3.03
CA TYR A 84 4.85 -15.09 3.44
C TYR A 84 4.46 -14.15 2.31
N ARG A 85 3.76 -13.07 2.65
CA ARG A 85 3.28 -12.04 1.73
C ARG A 85 3.69 -10.68 2.25
N ARG A 86 4.22 -9.87 1.35
CA ARG A 86 4.44 -8.45 1.58
C ARG A 86 3.66 -7.65 0.56
N PHE A 87 3.05 -6.55 0.99
CA PHE A 87 2.37 -5.62 0.10
C PHE A 87 3.04 -4.25 0.14
N ASP A 88 3.27 -3.67 -1.03
CA ASP A 88 3.72 -2.29 -1.21
C ASP A 88 2.67 -1.55 -2.02
N SER A 89 2.16 -0.46 -1.48
CA SER A 89 1.14 0.38 -2.12
C SER A 89 1.63 1.81 -2.23
N LYS A 90 1.47 2.40 -3.41
CA LYS A 90 1.85 3.78 -3.70
C LYS A 90 0.66 4.49 -4.33
N LEU A 91 0.16 5.52 -3.66
CA LEU A 91 -0.89 6.39 -4.14
C LEU A 91 -0.30 7.74 -4.50
N GLY A 92 -0.47 8.14 -5.76
CA GLY A 92 -0.11 9.44 -6.27
C GLY A 92 -1.35 10.26 -6.59
N TRP A 93 -1.39 11.49 -6.07
CA TRP A 93 -2.41 12.46 -6.44
C TRP A 93 -1.77 13.64 -7.17
N LEU A 94 -2.18 13.89 -8.42
CA LEU A 94 -1.77 15.03 -9.22
C LEU A 94 -3.02 15.81 -9.66
N LEU A 95 -3.27 16.95 -9.03
CA LEU A 95 -4.48 17.77 -9.22
C LEU A 95 -5.78 16.99 -8.93
N PHE A 96 -6.45 16.48 -9.97
CA PHE A 96 -7.68 15.69 -9.91
C PHE A 96 -7.47 14.23 -10.34
N LEU A 97 -6.24 13.85 -10.71
CA LEU A 97 -5.90 12.51 -11.17
C LEU A 97 -5.23 11.76 -10.02
N SER A 98 -5.79 10.59 -9.69
CA SER A 98 -5.26 9.69 -8.67
C SER A 98 -4.83 8.38 -9.30
N ARG A 99 -3.65 7.88 -8.94
CA ARG A 99 -3.16 6.58 -9.39
C ARG A 99 -2.69 5.75 -8.20
N LEU A 100 -3.22 4.53 -8.10
CA LEU A 100 -2.84 3.55 -7.09
C LEU A 100 -2.05 2.43 -7.76
N ASN A 101 -0.81 2.24 -7.32
CA ASN A 101 0.03 1.11 -7.70
C ASN A 101 0.17 0.17 -6.51
N ILE A 102 -0.10 -1.12 -6.70
CA ILE A 102 0.02 -2.15 -5.67
C ILE A 102 0.98 -3.20 -6.20
N GLY A 103 2.05 -3.48 -5.45
CA GLY A 103 2.94 -4.60 -5.65
C GLY A 103 2.81 -5.59 -4.50
N SER A 104 2.97 -6.88 -4.79
CA SER A 104 3.05 -7.91 -3.76
C SER A 104 4.28 -8.79 -3.99
N ASP A 105 4.98 -9.10 -2.90
CA ASP A 105 6.08 -10.05 -2.88
C ASP A 105 5.59 -11.31 -2.18
N HIS A 106 5.92 -12.48 -2.73
CA HIS A 106 5.48 -13.77 -2.21
C HIS A 106 6.66 -14.70 -2.03
N LEU A 107 6.79 -15.28 -0.85
CA LEU A 107 7.78 -16.29 -0.52
C LEU A 107 7.08 -17.56 -0.06
N TRP A 108 7.35 -18.67 -0.76
CA TRP A 108 6.85 -19.99 -0.41
C TRP A 108 8.02 -20.86 0.02
N VAL A 109 7.94 -21.37 1.25
CA VAL A 109 8.92 -22.31 1.80
C VAL A 109 8.23 -23.65 1.98
N PHE A 110 8.70 -24.66 1.25
CA PHE A 110 8.19 -26.02 1.29
C PHE A 110 8.98 -26.82 2.29
N PHE A 111 8.30 -27.51 3.19
CA PHE A 111 8.88 -28.41 4.17
C PHE A 111 8.43 -29.84 3.88
N ASN A 112 9.36 -30.77 3.99
CA ASN A 112 9.08 -32.19 3.89
C ASN A 112 8.37 -32.71 5.16
N SER A 113 7.99 -33.99 5.15
CA SER A 113 7.35 -34.64 6.31
C SER A 113 8.23 -34.70 7.57
N GLN A 114 9.53 -34.46 7.45
CA GLN A 114 10.48 -34.40 8.57
C GLN A 114 10.62 -32.97 9.14
N GLY A 115 9.93 -31.97 8.55
CA GLY A 115 9.98 -30.57 8.98
C GLY A 115 11.24 -29.81 8.52
N LEU A 116 11.95 -30.33 7.52
CA LEU A 116 13.11 -29.68 6.90
C LEU A 116 12.68 -29.01 5.60
N VAL A 117 13.32 -27.88 5.27
CA VAL A 117 13.09 -27.18 4.00
C VAL A 117 13.48 -28.08 2.84
N ASP A 118 12.52 -28.38 1.97
CA ASP A 118 12.73 -29.13 0.73
C ASP A 118 13.00 -28.17 -0.44
N ASP A 119 12.17 -27.14 -0.56
CA ASP A 119 12.30 -26.13 -1.61
C ASP A 119 11.90 -24.74 -1.15
N VAL A 120 12.42 -23.73 -1.83
CA VAL A 120 12.11 -22.33 -1.59
C VAL A 120 11.81 -21.69 -2.93
N VAL A 121 10.58 -21.21 -3.07
CA VAL A 121 10.13 -20.49 -4.26
C VAL A 121 9.92 -19.04 -3.85
N PHE A 122 10.77 -18.18 -4.37
CA PHE A 122 10.56 -16.74 -4.26
C PHE A 122 9.91 -16.24 -5.55
N GLY A 123 8.66 -15.79 -5.42
CA GLY A 123 7.98 -15.07 -6.49
C GLY A 123 8.57 -13.68 -6.61
N ASN A 124 9.68 -13.54 -7.34
CA ASN A 124 10.32 -12.25 -7.53
C ASN A 124 9.44 -11.35 -8.43
N ARG A 125 8.90 -10.31 -7.79
CA ARG A 125 8.39 -9.04 -8.31
C ARG A 125 8.04 -8.93 -9.80
N THR A 126 6.81 -8.46 -10.04
CA THR A 126 6.59 -7.35 -10.98
C THR A 126 7.49 -6.20 -10.52
N ARG A 127 8.70 -6.11 -11.11
CA ARG A 127 9.81 -5.27 -10.60
C ARG A 127 9.30 -3.92 -10.12
N ASN A 128 9.47 -3.71 -8.81
CA ASN A 128 9.54 -2.40 -8.20
C ASN A 128 8.48 -1.45 -8.76
N VAL A 129 7.17 -1.78 -8.65
CA VAL A 129 6.05 -0.99 -9.24
C VAL A 129 6.41 0.49 -9.20
N GLU A 130 6.93 0.96 -10.33
CA GLU A 130 7.68 2.19 -10.32
C GLU A 130 6.63 3.27 -10.10
N PHE A 131 6.98 4.26 -9.28
CA PHE A 131 5.98 5.23 -8.91
C PHE A 131 5.64 6.10 -10.14
N GLN A 132 4.62 5.68 -10.89
CA GLN A 132 4.17 6.40 -12.09
C GLN A 132 3.32 7.59 -11.66
N ILE A 133 3.94 8.77 -11.65
CA ILE A 133 3.30 10.05 -11.37
C ILE A 133 2.26 10.38 -12.46
N TRP A 134 2.56 10.02 -13.72
CA TRP A 134 1.75 10.35 -14.87
C TRP A 134 0.68 9.27 -15.14
N PRO A 135 -0.58 9.65 -15.43
CA PRO A 135 -1.68 8.69 -15.58
C PRO A 135 -1.71 7.99 -16.94
N PHE A 136 -0.92 8.42 -17.93
CA PHE A 136 -0.94 7.86 -19.28
C PHE A 136 0.21 6.87 -19.58
N GLY A 137 0.98 6.47 -18.58
CA GLY A 137 2.18 5.63 -18.74
C GLY A 137 3.45 6.46 -18.58
N GLU A 138 4.56 5.91 -19.08
CA GLU A 138 5.83 6.64 -19.22
C GLU A 138 5.82 7.51 -20.49
#